data_AF-A0A7C5YT00-F1
#
_entry.id   AF-A0A7C5YT00-F1
#
_cell.length_a   1.000
_cell.length_b   1.000
_cell.length_c   1.000
_cell.angle_alpha   90.00
_cell.angle_beta   90.00
_cell.angle_gamma   90.00
#
_symmetry.space_group_name_H-M   'P 1'
#
loop_
_entity.id
_entity.type
_entity.pdbx_description
1 polymer ?
#
loop_
_entity_poly.entity_id
_entity_poly.type
_entity_poly.pdbx_seq_one_letter_code
_entity_poly.pdbx_strand_id
1 'polypeptide(L)'
;NFDIGIKPVNGEFLGDGAQFQFLFQQGDNWRIGYSRFLNPAIRKEDQGWKKVSLNLGIIKNWFEFCLVGLSGPRGDNYRDYLGWAGIRLIYPGVKMEGIVNLTELGEISLNYFGRSYNRYYLVDDVEISSARNIEEELTQFIRLNQVEAGYFQHQAIINGKTDLPKRRGAEVSQKRFLNLVKAETEEVELNLGADKDYFLVSSEQYFPGWRARVDEKEVRIYRANLALRAIFIEQGRHKVKFWYEPWSFHIGLWTSLIGFLVGMIFNFGRIFFRVRKG
;
A
#
# COMPACT_ATOMS: atom_id res chain seq x y z
N ASN A 1 -0.49 26.73 8.77
CA ASN A 1 -0.02 25.82 9.85
C ASN A 1 -0.68 24.47 9.65
N PHE A 2 0.08 23.40 9.85
CA PHE A 2 -0.43 22.04 9.81
C PHE A 2 0.26 21.22 10.89
N ASP A 3 -0.34 20.11 11.29
CA ASP A 3 0.29 19.16 12.17
C ASP A 3 0.64 17.90 11.39
N ILE A 4 1.80 17.33 11.66
CA ILE A 4 2.16 15.97 11.24
C ILE A 4 2.24 15.10 12.48
N GLY A 5 1.86 13.84 12.38
CA GLY A 5 1.92 12.97 13.55
C GLY A 5 1.92 11.53 13.16
N ILE A 6 2.49 10.71 14.04
CA ILE A 6 2.34 9.26 14.01
C ILE A 6 1.65 8.88 15.31
N LYS A 7 0.50 8.23 15.22
CA LYS A 7 -0.22 7.73 16.39
C LYS A 7 -0.28 6.20 16.31
N PRO A 8 0.80 5.49 16.70
CA PRO A 8 0.79 4.04 16.65
C PRO A 8 -0.28 3.52 17.60
N VAL A 9 -1.04 2.51 17.17
CA VAL A 9 -1.90 1.73 18.06
C VAL A 9 -1.00 0.76 18.82
N ASN A 10 -1.20 0.61 20.12
CA ASN A 10 -0.42 -0.34 20.93
C ASN A 10 -0.48 -1.74 20.29
N GLY A 11 0.67 -2.21 19.82
CA GLY A 11 0.81 -3.44 19.06
C GLY A 11 2.19 -3.49 18.39
N GLU A 12 2.79 -4.67 18.36
CA GLU A 12 4.20 -4.96 18.05
C GLU A 12 4.63 -4.62 16.60
N PHE A 13 4.69 -3.34 16.23
CA PHE A 13 5.29 -2.94 14.96
C PHE A 13 6.62 -2.24 15.21
N LEU A 14 7.70 -2.96 14.86
CA LEU A 14 9.10 -2.54 14.85
C LEU A 14 9.38 -1.56 13.69
N GLY A 15 8.53 -0.55 13.51
CA GLY A 15 8.74 0.49 12.52
C GLY A 15 10.01 1.28 12.88
N ASP A 16 10.79 1.67 11.89
CA ASP A 16 12.05 2.38 12.08
C ASP A 16 11.91 3.91 11.95
N GLY A 17 10.67 4.40 11.94
CA GLY A 17 10.30 5.81 11.86
C GLY A 17 9.66 6.14 10.51
N ALA A 18 9.25 7.39 10.34
CA ALA A 18 8.79 7.91 9.05
C ALA A 18 9.33 9.32 8.85
N GLN A 19 9.66 9.63 7.60
CA GLN A 19 10.15 10.93 7.17
C GLN A 19 9.02 11.70 6.50
N PHE A 20 8.71 12.88 7.01
CA PHE A 20 7.72 13.79 6.43
C PHE A 20 8.42 14.91 5.68
N GLN A 21 8.05 15.13 4.43
CA GLN A 21 8.63 16.19 3.59
C GLN A 21 7.55 17.03 2.94
N PHE A 22 7.73 18.35 2.98
CA PHE A 22 6.93 19.29 2.21
C PHE A 22 7.77 19.78 1.04
N LEU A 23 7.30 19.47 -0.17
CA LEU A 23 7.96 19.79 -1.42
C LEU A 23 7.23 20.97 -2.09
N PHE A 24 8.01 21.88 -2.64
CA PHE A 24 7.55 23.02 -3.41
C PHE A 24 8.03 22.90 -4.84
N GLN A 25 7.16 23.19 -5.80
CA GLN A 25 7.53 23.23 -7.20
C GLN A 25 7.91 24.66 -7.62
N GLN A 26 9.07 24.81 -8.29
CA GLN A 26 9.51 26.05 -8.92
C GLN A 26 9.92 25.78 -10.37
N GLY A 27 9.03 26.12 -11.32
CA GLY A 27 9.14 25.64 -12.71
C GLY A 27 8.96 24.12 -12.75
N ASP A 28 9.88 23.40 -13.41
CA ASP A 28 9.86 21.92 -13.46
C ASP A 28 10.57 21.25 -12.27
N ASN A 29 11.13 22.03 -11.35
CA ASN A 29 11.98 21.51 -10.28
C ASN A 29 11.23 21.46 -8.93
N TRP A 30 11.30 20.30 -8.28
CA TRP A 30 10.83 20.12 -6.89
C TRP A 30 11.93 20.43 -5.89
N ARG A 31 11.60 21.13 -4.80
CA ARG A 31 12.50 21.46 -3.70
C ARG A 31 11.89 21.10 -2.35
N ILE A 32 12.67 20.50 -1.48
CA ILE A 32 12.28 20.26 -0.09
C ILE A 32 12.33 21.59 0.66
N GLY A 33 11.19 22.10 1.10
CA GLY A 33 11.16 23.28 2.00
C GLY A 33 10.76 22.94 3.43
N TYR A 34 10.41 21.69 3.72
CA TYR A 34 10.33 21.17 5.08
C TYR A 34 10.66 19.67 5.10
N SER A 35 11.36 19.24 6.13
CA SER A 35 11.72 17.85 6.35
C SER A 35 11.76 17.56 7.84
N ARG A 36 11.04 16.54 8.31
CA ARG A 36 11.11 16.06 9.68
C ARG A 36 10.94 14.55 9.78
N PHE A 37 11.90 13.91 10.44
CA PHE A 37 11.84 12.49 10.76
C PHE A 37 11.23 12.27 12.15
N LEU A 38 10.25 11.36 12.23
CA LEU A 38 9.62 10.95 13.49
C LEU A 38 9.81 9.45 13.68
N ASN A 39 10.33 9.03 14.84
CA ASN A 39 10.49 7.63 15.20
C ASN A 39 9.92 7.38 16.61
N PRO A 40 8.62 7.04 16.70
CA PRO A 40 7.96 6.80 17.97
C PRO A 40 8.39 5.49 18.66
N ALA A 41 9.10 4.59 17.97
CA ALA A 41 9.69 3.38 18.57
C ALA A 41 10.88 3.72 19.47
N ILE A 42 11.71 4.68 19.04
CA ILE A 42 12.92 5.09 19.76
C ILE A 42 12.63 6.29 20.66
N ARG A 43 11.86 7.27 20.17
CA ARG A 43 11.60 8.54 20.83
C ARG A 43 10.13 8.66 21.18
N LYS A 44 9.78 8.50 22.47
CA LYS A 44 8.40 8.67 22.95
C LYS A 44 7.82 10.05 22.62
N GLU A 45 8.67 11.08 22.60
CA GLU A 45 8.29 12.44 22.20
C GLU A 45 7.83 12.56 20.74
N ASP A 46 8.15 11.60 19.87
CA ASP A 46 7.66 11.56 18.49
C ASP A 46 6.23 10.99 18.39
N GLN A 47 5.67 10.45 19.47
CA GLN A 47 4.29 9.97 19.50
C GLN A 47 3.30 11.13 19.48
N GLY A 48 2.25 11.01 18.67
CA GLY A 48 1.19 11.99 18.53
C GLY A 48 1.49 13.13 17.55
N TRP A 49 0.63 14.14 17.55
CA TRP A 49 0.68 15.27 16.61
C TRP A 49 1.79 16.28 16.96
N LYS A 50 2.47 16.78 15.93
CA LYS A 50 3.55 17.77 15.98
C LYS A 50 3.15 18.95 15.13
N LYS A 51 3.05 20.11 15.76
CA LYS A 51 2.75 21.37 15.07
C LYS A 51 3.88 21.74 14.12
N VAL A 52 3.51 22.14 12.91
CA VAL A 52 4.40 22.63 11.86
C VAL A 52 3.85 23.96 11.34
N SER A 53 4.69 24.99 11.44
CA SER A 53 4.42 26.30 10.86
C SER A 53 5.41 26.52 9.71
N LEU A 54 4.90 26.61 8.49
CA LEU A 54 5.70 26.99 7.33
C LEU A 54 5.45 28.46 7.00
N ASN A 55 6.54 29.21 6.87
CA ASN A 55 6.48 30.56 6.34
C ASN A 55 6.47 30.48 4.80
N LEU A 56 5.29 30.68 4.21
CA LEU A 56 5.11 30.67 2.76
C LEU A 56 5.55 31.98 2.09
N GLY A 57 5.89 33.02 2.85
CA GLY A 57 6.40 34.29 2.33
C GLY A 57 7.78 34.19 1.65
N ILE A 58 8.44 33.04 1.78
CA ILE A 58 9.71 32.70 1.12
C ILE A 58 9.46 32.27 -0.34
N ILE A 59 8.22 31.98 -0.73
CA ILE A 59 7.86 31.40 -2.01
C ILE A 59 7.20 32.48 -2.86
N LYS A 60 7.92 32.97 -3.87
CA LYS A 60 7.37 33.89 -4.87
C LYS A 60 6.85 33.09 -6.06
N ASN A 61 5.57 33.27 -6.37
CA ASN A 61 4.82 32.63 -7.46
C ASN A 61 4.56 31.13 -7.24
N TRP A 62 3.30 30.79 -7.03
CA TRP A 62 2.78 29.45 -6.74
C TRP A 62 2.53 28.68 -8.01
N PHE A 63 2.73 27.35 -8.02
CA PHE A 63 1.87 26.47 -8.82
C PHE A 63 1.49 25.15 -8.11
N GLU A 64 2.39 24.44 -7.40
CA GLU A 64 2.02 23.18 -6.72
C GLU A 64 2.83 22.90 -5.44
N PHE A 65 2.22 22.21 -4.47
CA PHE A 65 2.91 21.67 -3.30
C PHE A 65 2.54 20.20 -3.07
N CYS A 66 3.53 19.41 -2.68
CA CYS A 66 3.36 17.98 -2.42
C CYS A 66 3.83 17.67 -1.00
N LEU A 67 3.07 16.83 -0.30
CA LEU A 67 3.41 16.36 1.03
C LEU A 67 3.64 14.86 0.95
N VAL A 68 4.86 14.47 1.28
CA VAL A 68 5.33 13.10 1.09
C VAL A 68 5.68 12.51 2.46
N GLY A 69 5.13 11.33 2.73
CA GLY A 69 5.58 10.45 3.80
C GLY A 69 6.49 9.37 3.20
N LEU A 70 7.69 9.23 3.73
CA LEU A 70 8.66 8.20 3.35
C LEU A 70 8.87 7.24 4.53
N SER A 71 9.03 5.97 4.21
CA SER A 71 9.37 4.94 5.18
C SER A 71 10.70 5.25 5.86
N GLY A 72 10.95 4.65 7.02
CA GLY A 72 12.22 4.75 7.70
C GLY A 72 13.40 4.20 6.87
N PRO A 73 14.64 4.46 7.32
CA PRO A 73 15.88 4.20 6.59
C PRO A 73 16.11 2.72 6.18
N ARG A 74 15.39 1.76 6.76
CA ARG A 74 15.41 0.34 6.37
C ARG A 74 14.56 0.03 5.14
N GLY A 75 13.65 0.92 4.74
CA GLY A 75 12.82 0.77 3.55
C GLY A 75 11.80 -0.38 3.64
N ASP A 76 11.44 -0.83 4.85
CA ASP A 76 10.38 -1.82 5.04
C ASP A 76 9.00 -1.15 4.90
N ASN A 77 8.60 -0.91 3.66
CA ASN A 77 7.30 -0.31 3.31
C ASN A 77 6.10 -1.17 3.73
N TYR A 78 6.33 -2.40 4.20
CA TYR A 78 5.24 -3.27 4.63
C TYR A 78 4.86 -3.01 6.10
N ARG A 79 5.83 -2.78 6.99
CA ARG A 79 5.63 -2.62 8.45
C ARG A 79 5.98 -1.23 8.97
N ASP A 80 5.92 -0.23 8.10
CA ASP A 80 6.32 1.13 8.43
C ASP A 80 5.26 1.90 9.23
N TYR A 81 5.70 2.89 9.99
CA TYR A 81 4.82 3.83 10.67
C TYR A 81 3.96 4.69 9.74
N LEU A 82 4.28 4.77 8.44
CA LEU A 82 3.47 5.50 7.46
C LEU A 82 1.99 5.10 7.44
N GLY A 83 1.63 3.85 7.77
CA GLY A 83 0.22 3.45 7.88
C GLY A 83 -0.56 4.15 9.00
N TRP A 84 0.14 4.70 9.99
CA TRP A 84 -0.41 5.49 11.10
C TRP A 84 0.05 6.94 11.09
N ALA A 85 0.71 7.36 10.01
CA ALA A 85 1.09 8.73 9.77
C ALA A 85 -0.12 9.51 9.26
N GLY A 86 -0.24 10.76 9.68
CA GLY A 86 -1.31 11.64 9.24
C GLY A 86 -0.87 13.08 9.15
N ILE A 87 -1.65 13.85 8.41
CA ILE A 87 -1.50 15.29 8.28
C ILE A 87 -2.84 15.94 8.62
N ARG A 88 -2.77 16.97 9.46
CA ARG A 88 -3.92 17.76 9.86
C ARG A 88 -3.70 19.21 9.45
N LEU A 89 -4.57 19.73 8.60
CA LEU A 89 -4.57 21.16 8.29
C LEU A 89 -5.43 21.89 9.32
N ILE A 90 -4.86 22.94 9.93
CA ILE A 90 -5.56 23.75 10.95
C ILE A 90 -5.90 25.10 10.32
N TYR A 91 -7.18 25.31 10.03
CA TYR A 91 -7.73 26.58 9.53
C TYR A 91 -8.80 27.08 10.50
N PRO A 92 -8.48 28.07 11.36
CA PRO A 92 -9.50 28.66 12.22
C PRO A 92 -10.54 29.39 11.38
N GLY A 93 -11.82 29.04 11.53
CA GLY A 93 -12.95 29.87 11.09
C GLY A 93 -13.44 29.72 9.64
N VAL A 94 -12.95 28.74 8.85
CA VAL A 94 -13.39 28.54 7.46
C VAL A 94 -14.08 27.17 7.30
N LYS A 95 -15.36 27.18 6.91
CA LYS A 95 -16.05 25.99 6.35
C LYS A 95 -15.77 25.95 4.84
N MET A 96 -15.15 24.88 4.35
CA MET A 96 -14.93 24.68 2.91
C MET A 96 -16.05 23.80 2.34
N GLU A 97 -16.71 24.24 1.28
CA GLU A 97 -17.65 23.40 0.51
C GLU A 97 -16.92 22.20 -0.10
N GLY A 98 -17.53 21.01 -0.05
CA GLY A 98 -16.96 19.77 -0.59
C GLY A 98 -16.08 18.98 0.38
N ILE A 99 -15.80 19.51 1.59
CA ILE A 99 -15.11 18.79 2.66
C ILE A 99 -16.14 18.40 3.74
N VAL A 100 -16.55 17.13 3.76
CA VAL A 100 -17.37 16.59 4.86
C VAL A 100 -16.47 16.37 6.07
N ASN A 101 -16.84 17.00 7.18
CA ASN A 101 -16.10 17.01 8.44
C ASN A 101 -15.99 15.57 9.01
N LEU A 102 -14.79 15.01 9.10
CA LEU A 102 -14.53 13.66 9.64
C LEU A 102 -14.07 13.66 11.11
N THR A 103 -14.09 14.81 11.79
CA THR A 103 -14.01 14.87 13.24
C THR A 103 -15.02 15.88 13.79
N GLU A 104 -15.68 15.53 14.88
CA GLU A 104 -16.56 16.43 15.65
C GLU A 104 -15.83 17.66 16.25
N LEU A 105 -14.59 17.95 15.85
CA LEU A 105 -13.67 18.90 16.51
C LEU A 105 -13.05 19.97 15.59
N GLY A 106 -13.47 20.07 14.32
CA GLY A 106 -13.00 21.16 13.44
C GLY A 106 -11.58 20.95 12.89
N GLU A 107 -11.22 19.71 12.59
CA GLU A 107 -9.91 19.33 12.04
C GLU A 107 -10.08 18.67 10.67
N ILE A 108 -9.37 19.17 9.65
CA ILE A 108 -9.36 18.53 8.34
C ILE A 108 -8.27 17.46 8.34
N SER A 109 -8.67 16.19 8.51
CA SER A 109 -7.84 15.04 8.15
C SER A 109 -8.05 14.74 6.67
N LEU A 110 -7.03 14.95 5.85
CA LEU A 110 -7.03 14.70 4.40
C LEU A 110 -7.04 13.19 4.10
N ASN A 111 -8.07 12.47 4.55
CA ASN A 111 -8.24 11.04 4.27
C ASN A 111 -9.41 10.75 3.32
N TYR A 112 -10.14 11.78 2.86
CA TYR A 112 -11.27 11.59 1.95
C TYR A 112 -10.97 12.14 0.56
N PHE A 113 -10.41 11.28 -0.31
CA PHE A 113 -10.52 11.48 -1.74
C PHE A 113 -12.02 11.33 -2.09
N GLY A 114 -12.70 12.43 -2.42
CA GLY A 114 -14.15 12.47 -2.73
C GLY A 114 -14.58 11.60 -3.91
N ARG A 115 -13.61 11.05 -4.65
CA ARG A 115 -13.78 9.86 -5.50
C ARG A 115 -13.05 8.71 -4.80
N SER A 116 -13.75 7.94 -3.97
CA SER A 116 -13.18 6.73 -3.39
C SER A 116 -12.64 5.86 -4.53
N TYR A 117 -11.37 5.46 -4.43
CA TYR A 117 -10.80 4.48 -5.35
C TYR A 117 -11.71 3.25 -5.34
N ASN A 118 -12.07 2.75 -6.52
CA ASN A 118 -12.67 1.43 -6.58
C ASN A 118 -11.67 0.46 -5.94
N ARG A 119 -12.15 -0.43 -5.08
CA ARG A 119 -11.28 -1.41 -4.40
C ARG A 119 -10.50 -2.22 -5.43
N TYR A 120 -11.11 -2.48 -6.59
CA TYR A 120 -10.49 -3.11 -7.74
C TYR A 120 -10.81 -2.34 -9.01
N TYR A 121 -9.82 -2.14 -9.87
CA TYR A 121 -9.99 -1.42 -11.14
C TYR A 121 -9.01 -1.94 -12.20
N LEU A 122 -9.39 -1.82 -13.47
CA LEU A 122 -8.56 -2.22 -14.61
C LEU A 122 -7.82 -0.99 -15.18
N VAL A 123 -6.53 -1.12 -15.43
CA VAL A 123 -5.68 -0.08 -16.05
C VAL A 123 -5.00 -0.64 -17.29
N ASP A 124 -5.02 0.14 -18.36
CA ASP A 124 -4.45 -0.19 -19.67
C ASP A 124 -3.21 0.62 -20.00
N ASP A 125 -3.02 1.78 -19.37
CA ASP A 125 -1.76 2.51 -19.45
C ASP A 125 -0.86 2.09 -18.28
N VAL A 126 0.21 1.37 -18.59
CA VAL A 126 1.13 0.88 -17.56
C VAL A 126 2.56 1.27 -17.88
N GLU A 127 3.18 1.92 -16.89
CA GLU A 127 4.60 2.21 -16.92
C GLU A 127 5.36 1.22 -16.04
N ILE A 128 6.33 0.52 -16.61
CA ILE A 128 7.19 -0.39 -15.86
C ILE A 128 8.33 0.42 -15.27
N SER A 129 8.37 0.50 -13.95
CA SER A 129 9.42 1.21 -13.23
C SER A 129 10.77 0.52 -13.44
N SER A 130 11.76 1.31 -13.85
CA SER A 130 13.16 0.90 -13.91
C SER A 130 13.94 1.23 -12.63
N ALA A 131 13.26 1.72 -11.61
CA ALA A 131 13.87 2.18 -10.37
C ALA A 131 14.54 1.02 -9.61
N ARG A 132 15.68 1.30 -9.01
CA ARG A 132 16.51 0.33 -8.28
C ARG A 132 16.35 0.43 -6.77
N ASN A 133 15.83 1.55 -6.29
CA ASN A 133 15.66 1.87 -4.88
C ASN A 133 14.38 2.69 -4.69
N ILE A 134 13.99 2.87 -3.43
CA ILE A 134 12.75 3.55 -3.06
C ILE A 134 12.75 5.03 -3.48
N GLU A 135 13.88 5.73 -3.40
CA GLU A 135 14.00 7.14 -3.79
C GLU A 135 13.73 7.35 -5.28
N GLU A 136 14.28 6.48 -6.12
CA GLU A 136 14.01 6.46 -7.57
C GLU A 136 12.54 6.12 -7.85
N GLU A 137 11.96 5.17 -7.14
CA GLU A 137 10.53 4.80 -7.28
C GLU A 137 9.62 5.97 -6.94
N LEU A 138 9.89 6.67 -5.84
CA LEU A 138 9.14 7.84 -5.39
C LEU A 138 9.27 8.99 -6.38
N THR A 139 10.48 9.24 -6.89
CA THR A 139 10.73 10.29 -7.88
C THR A 139 9.97 10.00 -9.17
N GLN A 140 10.00 8.75 -9.66
CA GLN A 140 9.21 8.33 -10.82
C GLN A 140 7.72 8.48 -10.56
N PHE A 141 7.25 8.03 -9.40
CA PHE A 141 5.85 8.15 -9.01
C PHE A 141 5.39 9.62 -9.00
N ILE A 142 6.13 10.51 -8.34
CA ILE A 142 5.79 11.95 -8.29
C ILE A 142 5.77 12.55 -9.70
N ARG A 143 6.78 12.24 -10.54
CA ARG A 143 6.89 12.77 -11.91
C ARG A 143 5.73 12.32 -12.79
N LEU A 144 5.35 11.05 -12.70
CA LEU A 144 4.35 10.44 -13.58
C LEU A 144 2.93 10.67 -13.09
N ASN A 145 2.72 10.81 -11.79
CA ASN A 145 1.37 10.93 -11.22
C ASN A 145 0.74 12.32 -11.48
N GLN A 146 1.53 13.38 -11.76
CA GLN A 146 1.08 14.76 -12.05
C GLN A 146 -0.14 15.27 -11.22
N VAL A 147 -0.39 14.66 -10.04
CA VAL A 147 -1.52 14.91 -9.14
C VAL A 147 -2.86 15.13 -9.87
N GLU A 148 -3.08 14.46 -11.01
CA GLU A 148 -4.31 14.63 -11.77
C GLU A 148 -5.43 13.77 -11.15
N ALA A 149 -6.60 14.39 -10.95
CA ALA A 149 -7.77 13.72 -10.40
C ALA A 149 -8.29 12.63 -11.36
N GLY A 150 -7.79 11.40 -11.21
CA GLY A 150 -8.12 10.27 -12.07
C GLY A 150 -6.93 9.43 -12.53
N TYR A 151 -5.69 9.84 -12.22
CA TYR A 151 -4.46 9.09 -12.56
C TYR A 151 -4.61 7.59 -12.28
N PHE A 152 -5.01 7.25 -11.05
CA PHE A 152 -5.17 5.88 -10.60
C PHE A 152 -6.37 5.13 -11.21
N GLN A 153 -7.17 5.72 -12.10
CA GLN A 153 -8.28 5.01 -12.75
C GLN A 153 -7.90 4.41 -14.10
N HIS A 154 -6.82 4.93 -14.71
CA HIS A 154 -6.42 4.58 -16.07
C HIS A 154 -4.94 4.20 -16.16
N GLN A 155 -4.11 4.66 -15.22
CA GLN A 155 -2.68 4.42 -15.22
C GLN A 155 -2.17 3.75 -13.94
N ALA A 156 -1.19 2.87 -14.08
CA ALA A 156 -0.40 2.37 -12.95
C ALA A 156 1.08 2.24 -13.29
N ILE A 157 1.92 2.42 -12.27
CA ILE A 157 3.34 2.10 -12.35
C ILE A 157 3.53 0.70 -11.76
N ILE A 158 4.02 -0.25 -12.56
CA ILE A 158 4.38 -1.57 -12.08
C ILE A 158 5.83 -1.56 -11.62
N ASN A 159 6.05 -1.85 -10.34
CA ASN A 159 7.36 -1.89 -9.71
C ASN A 159 8.04 -3.24 -9.98
N GLY A 160 9.24 -3.20 -10.58
CA GLY A 160 10.11 -4.36 -10.81
C GLY A 160 10.11 -4.88 -12.26
N LYS A 161 10.93 -5.92 -12.51
CA LYS A 161 11.07 -6.53 -13.84
C LYS A 161 9.83 -7.37 -14.20
N THR A 162 9.30 -7.13 -15.40
CA THR A 162 8.25 -7.93 -16.01
C THR A 162 8.57 -8.19 -17.48
N ASP A 163 8.22 -9.38 -17.96
CA ASP A 163 8.36 -9.80 -19.37
C ASP A 163 7.09 -9.49 -20.18
N LEU A 164 6.12 -8.81 -19.56
CA LEU A 164 4.84 -8.47 -20.18
C LEU A 164 5.01 -7.34 -21.21
N PRO A 165 4.28 -7.40 -22.33
CA PRO A 165 4.40 -6.44 -23.41
C PRO A 165 3.98 -5.04 -22.95
N LYS A 166 4.86 -4.04 -23.12
CA LYS A 166 4.49 -2.61 -23.00
C LYS A 166 3.55 -2.27 -24.16
N ARG A 167 2.28 -2.00 -23.90
CA ARG A 167 1.36 -1.43 -24.90
C ARG A 167 0.65 -0.21 -24.34
N ARG A 168 0.73 0.90 -25.09
CA ARG A 168 -0.08 2.10 -24.91
C ARG A 168 -1.19 2.08 -25.94
N GLY A 169 -2.43 2.25 -25.48
CA GLY A 169 -3.58 2.68 -26.28
C GLY A 169 -4.08 1.67 -27.32
N ALA A 170 -5.25 1.11 -27.07
CA ALA A 170 -6.13 0.58 -28.10
C ALA A 170 -7.58 0.99 -27.76
N GLU A 171 -8.36 1.35 -28.78
CA GLU A 171 -9.73 1.85 -28.66
C GLU A 171 -10.66 0.89 -27.91
N VAL A 172 -11.59 1.49 -27.17
CA VAL A 172 -12.54 0.86 -26.24
C VAL A 172 -13.67 0.21 -27.03
N SER A 173 -13.91 -1.09 -26.78
CA SER A 173 -15.09 -1.80 -27.31
C SER A 173 -15.94 -2.35 -26.16
N GLN A 174 -17.25 -2.20 -26.28
CA GLN A 174 -18.21 -2.42 -25.20
C GLN A 174 -18.26 -3.86 -24.68
N LYS A 175 -17.61 -4.12 -23.55
CA LYS A 175 -18.17 -4.71 -22.30
C LYS A 175 -17.06 -4.96 -21.26
N ARG A 176 -16.39 -3.88 -20.86
CA ARG A 176 -15.57 -3.89 -19.64
C ARG A 176 -16.49 -3.99 -18.43
N PHE A 177 -16.34 -5.05 -17.64
CA PHE A 177 -17.06 -5.19 -16.37
C PHE A 177 -16.16 -5.79 -15.31
N LEU A 178 -16.43 -5.47 -14.05
CA LEU A 178 -15.77 -6.04 -12.89
C LEU A 178 -16.83 -6.24 -11.81
N ASN A 179 -17.05 -7.49 -11.43
CA ASN A 179 -18.04 -7.88 -10.45
C ASN A 179 -17.34 -8.58 -9.30
N LEU A 180 -17.49 -8.00 -8.10
CA LEU A 180 -17.03 -8.64 -6.86
C LEU A 180 -17.97 -9.77 -6.49
N VAL A 181 -17.45 -10.99 -6.45
CA VAL A 181 -18.19 -12.21 -6.10
C VAL A 181 -18.07 -12.49 -4.61
N LYS A 182 -16.84 -12.37 -4.09
CA LYS A 182 -16.52 -12.64 -2.68
C LYS A 182 -15.47 -11.65 -2.18
N ALA A 183 -15.65 -11.13 -0.96
CA ALA A 183 -14.70 -10.25 -0.28
C ALA A 183 -14.61 -10.61 1.20
N GLU A 184 -13.78 -11.60 1.50
CA GLU A 184 -13.37 -11.94 2.86
C GLU A 184 -11.97 -11.38 3.15
N THR A 185 -11.53 -11.46 4.40
CA THR A 185 -10.22 -10.94 4.83
C THR A 185 -9.06 -11.65 4.14
N GLU A 186 -9.17 -12.96 3.95
CA GLU A 186 -8.10 -13.81 3.42
C GLU A 186 -8.35 -14.26 1.97
N GLU A 187 -9.52 -13.94 1.42
CA GLU A 187 -9.94 -14.44 0.12
C GLU A 187 -10.84 -13.44 -0.61
N VAL A 188 -10.54 -13.20 -1.88
CA VAL A 188 -11.32 -12.34 -2.76
C VAL A 188 -11.55 -13.03 -4.09
N GLU A 189 -12.79 -13.00 -4.57
CA GLU A 189 -13.14 -13.54 -5.89
C GLU A 189 -13.83 -12.46 -6.74
N LEU A 190 -13.41 -12.35 -7.99
CA LEU A 190 -13.88 -11.37 -8.97
C LEU A 190 -14.21 -12.07 -10.29
N ASN A 191 -15.30 -11.65 -10.92
CA ASN A 191 -15.58 -11.94 -12.33
C ASN A 191 -15.34 -10.67 -13.12
N LEU A 192 -14.53 -10.73 -14.17
CA LEU A 192 -14.26 -9.57 -15.00
C LEU A 192 -14.35 -9.88 -16.49
N GLY A 193 -14.69 -8.86 -17.26
CA GLY A 193 -14.60 -8.83 -18.72
C GLY A 193 -13.62 -7.75 -19.14
N ALA A 194 -12.65 -8.16 -19.94
CA ALA A 194 -11.56 -7.36 -20.47
C ALA A 194 -11.67 -7.35 -22.00
N ASP A 195 -11.93 -6.19 -22.59
CA ASP A 195 -12.01 -5.99 -24.05
C ASP A 195 -10.63 -5.91 -24.72
N LYS A 196 -9.57 -5.81 -23.93
CA LYS A 196 -8.15 -5.88 -24.29
C LYS A 196 -7.34 -6.33 -23.07
N ASP A 197 -6.03 -6.41 -23.19
CA ASP A 197 -5.16 -6.70 -22.05
C ASP A 197 -5.18 -5.55 -21.04
N TYR A 198 -5.24 -5.89 -19.76
CA TYR A 198 -5.26 -4.95 -18.63
C TYR A 198 -4.36 -5.42 -17.50
N PHE A 199 -4.00 -4.50 -16.62
CA PHE A 199 -3.68 -4.84 -15.24
C PHE A 199 -4.92 -4.63 -14.37
N LEU A 200 -5.26 -5.64 -13.58
CA LEU A 200 -6.20 -5.50 -12.49
C LEU A 200 -5.43 -5.03 -11.26
N VAL A 201 -5.71 -3.82 -10.81
CA VAL A 201 -5.10 -3.23 -9.61
C VAL A 201 -6.08 -3.31 -8.44
N SER A 202 -5.57 -3.68 -7.28
CA SER A 202 -6.27 -3.62 -6.00
C SER A 202 -5.76 -2.43 -5.19
N SER A 203 -6.67 -1.62 -4.66
CA SER A 203 -6.37 -0.49 -3.76
C SER A 203 -5.93 -0.94 -2.36
N GLU A 204 -5.57 -2.21 -2.19
CA GLU A 204 -5.04 -2.76 -0.96
C GLU A 204 -3.52 -2.90 -1.01
N GLN A 205 -2.88 -2.80 0.16
CA GLN A 205 -1.44 -2.92 0.29
C GLN A 205 -0.92 -4.26 -0.25
N TYR A 206 0.22 -4.21 -0.93
CA TYR A 206 1.04 -5.33 -1.32
C TYR A 206 1.75 -5.88 -0.07
N PHE A 207 1.34 -7.08 0.33
CA PHE A 207 1.99 -7.81 1.41
C PHE A 207 2.47 -9.18 0.93
N PRO A 208 3.72 -9.61 1.22
CA PRO A 208 4.13 -10.98 0.95
C PRO A 208 3.22 -12.03 1.60
N GLY A 209 2.89 -13.07 0.85
CA GLY A 209 1.96 -14.14 1.27
C GLY A 209 0.65 -14.13 0.49
N TRP A 210 0.29 -13.03 -0.17
CA TRP A 210 -0.81 -13.05 -1.14
C TRP A 210 -0.43 -13.84 -2.40
N ARG A 211 -1.38 -14.62 -2.88
CA ARG A 211 -1.33 -15.35 -4.15
C ARG A 211 -2.55 -15.02 -5.00
N ALA A 212 -2.43 -15.23 -6.30
CA ALA A 212 -3.49 -14.92 -7.25
C ALA A 212 -3.60 -15.99 -8.33
N ARG A 213 -4.83 -16.25 -8.78
CA ARG A 213 -5.15 -17.09 -9.93
C ARG A 213 -6.07 -16.36 -10.89
N VAL A 214 -5.86 -16.60 -12.18
CA VAL A 214 -6.74 -16.21 -13.28
C VAL A 214 -7.14 -17.50 -13.99
N ASP A 215 -8.43 -17.81 -14.01
CA ASP A 215 -8.98 -19.05 -14.57
C ASP A 215 -8.22 -20.30 -14.10
N GLU A 216 -8.10 -20.45 -12.78
CA GLU A 216 -7.38 -21.54 -12.08
C GLU A 216 -5.85 -21.57 -12.24
N LYS A 217 -5.27 -20.76 -13.13
CA LYS A 217 -3.82 -20.68 -13.31
C LYS A 217 -3.21 -19.67 -12.37
N GLU A 218 -2.18 -20.06 -11.62
CA GLU A 218 -1.48 -19.15 -10.72
C GLU A 218 -0.73 -18.09 -11.52
N VAL A 219 -0.96 -16.82 -11.17
CA VAL A 219 -0.35 -15.67 -11.82
C VAL A 219 0.50 -14.89 -10.83
N ARG A 220 1.50 -14.20 -11.37
CA ARG A 220 2.36 -13.33 -10.56
C ARG A 220 1.57 -12.10 -10.09
N ILE A 221 1.65 -11.82 -8.79
CA ILE A 221 1.26 -10.52 -8.23
C ILE A 221 2.43 -9.56 -8.37
N TYR A 222 2.15 -8.41 -8.97
CA TYR A 222 3.06 -7.28 -9.09
C TYR A 222 2.76 -6.25 -8.01
N ARG A 223 3.80 -5.55 -7.57
CA ARG A 223 3.64 -4.31 -6.80
C ARG A 223 3.35 -3.19 -7.78
N ALA A 224 2.31 -2.41 -7.51
CA ALA A 224 1.87 -1.30 -8.34
C ALA A 224 1.82 -0.03 -7.51
N ASN A 225 2.08 1.14 -8.11
CA ASN A 225 1.92 2.44 -7.46
C ASN A 225 2.55 2.47 -6.05
N LEU A 226 3.80 1.99 -5.95
CA LEU A 226 4.63 1.86 -4.73
C LEU A 226 4.18 0.79 -3.73
N ALA A 227 2.88 0.64 -3.51
CA ALA A 227 2.37 -0.16 -2.39
C ALA A 227 1.11 -0.97 -2.71
N LEU A 228 0.52 -0.86 -3.89
CA LEU A 228 -0.67 -1.59 -4.29
C LEU A 228 -0.34 -2.94 -4.93
N ARG A 229 -1.34 -3.81 -5.07
CA ARG A 229 -1.22 -5.08 -5.80
C ARG A 229 -1.78 -4.96 -7.20
N ALA A 230 -1.13 -5.59 -8.17
CA ALA A 230 -1.68 -5.75 -9.50
C ALA A 230 -1.44 -7.15 -10.06
N ILE A 231 -2.32 -7.62 -10.94
CA ILE A 231 -2.11 -8.82 -11.76
C ILE A 231 -2.39 -8.48 -13.22
N PHE A 232 -1.72 -9.19 -14.13
CA PHE A 232 -1.99 -9.09 -15.55
C PHE A 232 -3.21 -9.92 -15.93
N ILE A 233 -4.04 -9.36 -16.80
CA ILE A 233 -5.28 -9.93 -17.30
C ILE A 233 -5.25 -9.81 -18.83
N GLU A 234 -5.34 -10.93 -19.52
CA GLU A 234 -5.46 -10.96 -20.97
C GLU A 234 -6.86 -10.51 -21.42
N GLN A 235 -7.01 -10.18 -22.70
CA GLN A 235 -8.32 -9.97 -23.29
C GLN A 235 -9.22 -11.21 -23.12
N GLY A 236 -10.43 -11.02 -22.57
CA GLY A 236 -11.37 -12.11 -22.38
C GLY A 236 -12.28 -11.95 -21.16
N ARG A 237 -12.96 -13.05 -20.79
CA ARG A 237 -13.70 -13.14 -19.54
C ARG A 237 -12.95 -14.04 -18.59
N HIS A 238 -12.73 -13.55 -17.38
CA HIS A 238 -11.87 -14.22 -16.42
C HIS A 238 -12.53 -14.30 -15.05
N LYS A 239 -12.24 -15.41 -14.36
CA LYS A 239 -12.42 -15.54 -12.91
C LYS A 239 -11.09 -15.29 -12.24
N VAL A 240 -11.06 -14.31 -11.35
CA VAL A 240 -9.87 -13.94 -10.58
C VAL A 240 -10.09 -14.30 -9.13
N LYS A 241 -9.10 -14.95 -8.53
CA LYS A 241 -9.08 -15.27 -7.10
C LYS A 241 -7.79 -14.77 -6.48
N PHE A 242 -7.90 -13.98 -5.41
CA PHE A 242 -6.80 -13.67 -4.50
C PHE A 242 -7.00 -14.46 -3.22
N TRP A 243 -5.93 -15.04 -2.68
CA TRP A 243 -5.97 -15.63 -1.34
C TRP A 243 -4.67 -15.37 -0.60
N TYR A 244 -4.75 -15.32 0.72
CA TYR A 244 -3.62 -15.06 1.58
C TYR A 244 -3.11 -16.37 2.20
N GLU A 245 -1.85 -16.71 1.91
CA GLU A 245 -1.19 -17.95 2.35
C GLU A 245 0.25 -17.63 2.78
N PRO A 246 0.46 -17.15 4.02
CA PRO A 246 1.77 -16.72 4.48
C PRO A 246 2.69 -17.90 4.81
N TRP A 247 3.99 -17.73 4.52
CA TRP A 247 5.00 -18.74 4.84
C TRP A 247 5.09 -19.07 6.35
N SER A 248 4.75 -18.12 7.21
CA SER A 248 4.68 -18.32 8.67
C SER A 248 3.68 -19.40 9.08
N PHE A 249 2.57 -19.54 8.35
CA PHE A 249 1.59 -20.59 8.60
C PHE A 249 2.21 -21.98 8.41
N HIS A 250 2.95 -22.19 7.30
CA HIS A 250 3.65 -23.45 7.06
C HIS A 250 4.72 -23.72 8.11
N ILE A 251 5.49 -22.71 8.53
CA ILE A 251 6.49 -22.86 9.60
C ILE A 251 5.81 -23.29 10.91
N GLY A 252 4.70 -22.64 11.29
CA GLY A 252 3.92 -23.01 12.46
C GLY A 252 3.40 -24.45 12.39
N LEU A 253 2.84 -24.84 11.26
CA LEU A 253 2.34 -26.20 11.04
C LEU A 253 3.46 -27.25 11.21
N TRP A 254 4.62 -27.04 10.58
CA TRP A 254 5.75 -27.96 10.68
C TRP A 254 6.31 -28.04 12.10
N THR A 255 6.42 -26.91 12.80
CA THR A 255 6.91 -26.91 14.20
C THR A 255 5.92 -27.61 15.14
N SER A 256 4.62 -27.41 14.97
CA SER A 256 3.58 -28.14 15.71
C SER A 256 3.62 -29.65 15.44
N LEU A 257 3.74 -30.07 14.17
CA LEU A 257 3.84 -31.49 13.78
C LEU A 257 5.07 -32.16 14.40
N ILE A 258 6.23 -31.51 14.33
CA ILE A 258 7.47 -32.02 14.93
C ILE A 258 7.32 -32.14 16.45
N GLY A 259 6.78 -31.11 17.11
CA GLY A 259 6.53 -31.13 18.55
C GLY A 259 5.58 -32.26 18.97
N PHE A 260 4.51 -32.48 18.21
CA PHE A 260 3.57 -33.57 18.43
C PHE A 260 4.25 -34.95 18.31
N LEU A 261 5.05 -35.18 17.26
CA LEU A 261 5.77 -36.44 17.06
C LEU A 261 6.81 -36.70 18.16
N VAL A 262 7.56 -35.68 18.57
CA VAL A 262 8.51 -35.79 19.69
C VAL A 262 7.78 -36.12 20.99
N GLY A 263 6.65 -35.46 21.26
CA GLY A 263 5.80 -35.75 22.42
C GLY A 263 5.26 -37.18 22.42
N MET A 264 4.86 -37.69 21.26
CA MET A 264 4.44 -39.08 21.08
C MET A 264 5.58 -40.06 21.39
N ILE A 265 6.75 -39.86 20.79
CA ILE A 265 7.94 -40.73 21.02
C ILE A 265 8.31 -40.75 22.50
N PHE A 266 8.29 -39.59 23.17
CA PHE A 266 8.58 -39.50 24.60
C PHE A 266 7.57 -40.26 25.46
N ASN A 267 6.27 -40.16 25.15
CA ASN A 267 5.22 -40.90 25.85
C ASN A 267 5.31 -42.41 25.62
N PHE A 268 5.52 -42.86 24.38
CA PHE A 268 5.73 -44.27 24.06
C PHE A 268 6.98 -44.83 24.75
N GLY A 269 8.08 -44.07 24.78
CA GLY A 269 9.27 -44.42 25.53
C GLY A 269 8.99 -44.60 27.02
N ARG A 270 8.28 -43.66 27.66
CA ARG A 270 7.88 -43.77 29.07
C ARG A 270 7.06 -45.02 29.37
N ILE A 271 6.08 -45.33 28.52
CA ILE A 271 5.24 -46.52 28.67
C ILE A 271 6.08 -47.79 28.55
N PHE A 272 6.93 -47.87 27.53
CA PHE A 272 7.82 -49.01 27.30
C PHE A 272 8.78 -49.26 28.48
N PHE A 273 9.40 -48.21 29.02
CA PHE A 273 10.27 -48.33 30.20
C PHE A 273 9.52 -48.71 31.47
N ARG A 274 8.24 -48.32 31.61
CA ARG A 274 7.40 -48.69 32.76
C ARG A 274 6.98 -50.15 32.70
N VAL A 275 6.62 -50.66 31.52
CA VAL A 275 6.25 -52.07 31.30
C VAL A 275 7.46 -53.00 31.48
N ARG A 276 8.67 -52.55 31.15
CA ARG A 276 9.89 -53.37 31.30
C ARG A 276 10.42 -53.46 32.74
N LYS A 277 9.96 -52.58 33.65
CA LYS A 277 10.40 -52.53 35.06
C LYS A 277 9.40 -53.14 36.06
N GLY A 278 8.19 -53.50 35.62
CA GLY A 278 7.21 -54.24 36.42
C GLY A 278 7.19 -55.70 36.01
#